data_AF-X1GPP1-F1
#
_entry.id   AF-X1GPP1-F1
#
_cell.length_a   1.000
_cell.length_b   1.000
_cell.length_c   1.000
_cell.angle_alpha   90.00
_cell.angle_beta   90.00
_cell.angle_gamma   90.00
#
_symmetry.space_group_name_H-M   'P 1'
#
loop_
_entity.id
_entity.type
_entity.pdbx_description
1 polymer ?
#
loop_
_entity_poly.entity_id
_entity_poly.type
_entity_poly.pdbx_seq_one_letter_code
_entity_poly.pdbx_strand_id
1 'polypeptide(L)' 'HKHSSVIQKESDMAAQTAIIVIMTYPAEEKGIQKALKELKQLPVVNEVSNFIRVEG' A
#
# COMPACT_ATOMS: atom_id res chain seq x y z
N HIS A 1 5.29 8.08 -19.12
CA HIS A 1 5.97 8.14 -17.80
C HIS A 1 5.12 7.38 -16.79
N LYS A 2 5.69 6.39 -16.06
CA LYS A 2 4.97 5.61 -15.03
C LYS A 2 5.22 6.26 -13.67
N HIS A 3 4.22 6.90 -13.09
CA HIS A 3 4.32 7.51 -11.76
C HIS A 3 3.42 6.76 -10.79
N SER A 4 4.00 6.25 -9.71
CA SER A 4 3.29 5.77 -8.53
C SER A 4 3.51 6.81 -7.42
N SER A 5 2.49 7.13 -6.63
CA SER A 5 2.61 8.10 -5.53
C SER A 5 2.49 7.40 -4.18
N VAL A 6 3.30 7.84 -3.22
CA VAL A 6 3.23 7.38 -1.83
C VAL A 6 2.92 8.59 -0.96
N ILE A 7 1.92 8.46 -0.09
CA ILE A 7 1.50 9.48 0.85
C ILE A 7 1.44 8.84 2.24
N GLN A 8 2.19 9.36 3.20
CA GLN A 8 2.05 9.00 4.61
C GLN A 8 0.97 9.91 5.22
N LYS A 9 -0.19 9.34 5.55
CA LYS A 9 -1.38 10.12 5.93
C LYS A 9 -1.39 10.46 7.42
N GLU A 10 -1.11 9.47 8.26
CA GLU A 10 -1.24 9.57 9.72
C GLU A 10 -0.11 8.80 10.40
N SER A 11 0.31 9.24 11.59
CA SER A 11 1.29 8.53 12.41
C SER A 11 0.85 8.60 13.86
N ASP A 12 0.64 7.44 14.46
CA ASP A 12 0.38 7.33 15.88
C ASP A 12 1.73 7.17 16.58
N MET A 13 2.19 8.27 17.17
CA MET A 13 3.47 8.31 17.88
C MET A 13 3.45 7.47 19.15
N ALA A 14 2.27 7.26 19.77
CA ALA A 14 2.13 6.42 20.96
C ALA A 14 2.18 4.93 20.59
N ALA A 15 1.54 4.55 19.50
CA ALA A 15 1.59 3.20 18.96
C ALA A 15 2.86 2.91 18.13
N GLN A 16 3.67 3.93 17.80
CA GLN A 16 4.81 3.87 16.89
C GLN A 16 4.45 3.28 15.52
N THR A 17 3.25 3.61 15.02
CA THR A 17 2.75 3.14 13.72
C THR A 17 2.51 4.30 12.77
N ALA A 18 2.55 4.02 11.47
CA ALA A 18 2.23 4.98 10.43
C ALA A 18 1.30 4.37 9.39
N ILE A 19 0.42 5.18 8.84
CA ILE A 19 -0.49 4.81 7.76
C ILE A 19 0.08 5.33 6.43
N ILE A 20 0.32 4.41 5.51
CA ILE A 20 0.84 4.70 4.17
C ILE A 20 -0.25 4.41 3.14
N VAL A 21 -0.47 5.36 2.23
CA VAL A 21 -1.31 5.23 1.05
C VAL A 21 -0.41 5.14 -0.17
N ILE A 22 -0.57 4.06 -0.95
CA ILE A 22 0.19 3.81 -2.18
C ILE A 22 -0.78 3.82 -3.35
N MET A 23 -0.53 4.68 -4.33
CA MET A 23 -1.23 4.68 -5.61
C MET A 23 -0.28 4.14 -6.67
N THR A 24 -0.67 3.05 -7.32
CA THR A 24 0.11 2.45 -8.39
C THR A 24 -0.30 3.00 -9.75
N TYR A 25 0.65 3.09 -10.67
CA TYR A 25 0.33 3.18 -12.09
C TYR A 25 -0.45 1.91 -12.55
N PRO A 26 -1.31 1.98 -13.59
CA PRO A 26 -1.96 0.81 -14.16
C PRO A 26 -1.01 -0.37 -14.34
N ALA A 27 -1.37 -1.49 -13.73
CA ALA A 27 -0.58 -2.70 -13.69
C ALA A 27 -1.51 -3.91 -13.80
N GLU A 28 -0.94 -5.04 -14.21
CA GLU A 28 -1.68 -6.29 -14.22
C GLU A 28 -2.09 -6.67 -12.80
N GLU A 29 -3.35 -7.06 -12.63
CA GLU A 29 -3.92 -7.45 -11.34
C GLU A 29 -3.09 -8.54 -10.66
N LYS A 30 -2.58 -9.51 -11.42
CA LYS A 30 -1.73 -10.58 -10.90
C LYS A 30 -0.47 -10.04 -10.22
N GLY A 31 0.11 -8.98 -10.77
CA GLY A 31 1.28 -8.30 -10.20
C GLY A 31 0.94 -7.60 -8.89
N ILE A 32 -0.18 -6.88 -8.85
CA ILE A 32 -0.68 -6.19 -7.65
C ILE A 32 -1.01 -7.18 -6.54
N GLN A 33 -1.70 -8.28 -6.86
CA GLN A 33 -2.03 -9.34 -5.89
C GLN A 33 -0.79 -10.03 -5.33
N LYS A 34 0.26 -10.22 -6.15
CA LYS A 34 1.54 -10.75 -5.67
C LYS A 34 2.19 -9.79 -4.68
N ALA A 35 2.29 -8.51 -5.02
CA ALA A 35 2.86 -7.49 -4.14
C ALA A 35 2.06 -7.36 -2.82
N LEU A 36 0.73 -7.45 -2.87
CA LEU A 36 -0.13 -7.40 -1.68
C LEU A 36 0.15 -8.57 -0.72
N LYS A 37 0.42 -9.77 -1.25
CA LYS A 37 0.80 -10.94 -0.45
C LYS A 37 2.17 -10.76 0.19
N GLU A 38 3.14 -10.24 -0.56
CA GLU A 38 4.49 -9.97 -0.05
C GLU A 38 4.46 -8.89 1.05
N LEU A 39 3.67 -7.82 0.89
CA LEU A 39 3.50 -6.78 1.90
C LEU A 39 2.95 -7.33 3.22
N LYS A 40 1.96 -8.22 3.17
CA LYS A 40 1.38 -8.86 4.36
C LYS A 40 2.34 -9.79 5.10
N GLN A 41 3.46 -10.18 4.48
CA GLN A 41 4.49 -11.01 5.09
C GLN A 41 5.62 -10.20 5.73
N LEU A 42 5.66 -8.89 5.52
CA LEU A 42 6.70 -8.04 6.10
C LEU A 42 6.46 -7.89 7.61
N PRO A 43 7.45 -8.18 8.47
CA PRO A 43 7.28 -8.10 9.94
C PRO A 43 6.91 -6.70 10.46
N VAL A 44 7.21 -5.66 9.69
CA VAL A 44 6.94 -4.25 10.03
C VAL A 44 5.54 -3.79 9.60
N VAL A 45 4.85 -4.58 8.77
CA VAL A 45 3.49 -4.29 8.32
C VAL A 45 2.54 -4.95 9.29
N ASN A 46 1.85 -4.13 10.10
CA ASN A 46 0.83 -4.62 11.01
C ASN A 46 -0.37 -5.18 10.24
N GLU A 47 -0.91 -4.39 9.29
CA GLU A 47 -2.00 -4.80 8.43
C GLU A 47 -2.03 -4.04 7.10
N VAL A 48 -2.81 -4.56 6.15
CA VAL A 48 -3.20 -3.85 4.93
C VAL A 48 -4.69 -3.55 5.02
N SER A 49 -5.06 -2.34 5.41
CA SER A 49 -6.43 -1.99 5.80
C SER A 49 -7.40 -1.88 4.62
N ASN A 50 -6.93 -1.41 3.46
CA ASN A 50 -7.80 -1.30 2.28
C ASN A 50 -7.06 -1.48 0.96
N PHE A 51 -7.74 -2.07 -0.02
CA PHE A 51 -7.27 -2.19 -1.40
C PHE A 51 -8.37 -1.72 -2.34
N ILE A 52 -8.11 -0.67 -3.11
CA ILE A 52 -9.09 -0.04 -4.00
C ILE A 52 -8.51 -0.06 -5.41
N ARG A 53 -9.23 -0.64 -6.37
CA ARG A 53 -8.92 -0.48 -7.79
C ARG A 53 -9.47 0.86 -8.27
N VAL A 54 -8.62 1.67 -8.88
CA VAL A 54 -9.01 2.91 -9.53
C VAL A 54 -9.21 2.63 -11.02
N GLU A 55 -10.42 2.87 -11.50
CA GLU A 55 -10.78 2.87 -12.91
C GLU A 55 -11.08 4.32 -13.29
N GLY A 56 -10.62 4.75 -14.47
CA GLY A 56 -10.78 6.10 -14.99
C GLY A 56 -11.10 6.07 -16.47
#